data_AF-A0A831WND0-F1
#
_entry.id   AF-A0A831WND0-F1
#
_cell.length_a   1.000
_cell.length_b   1.000
_cell.length_c   1.000
_cell.angle_alpha   90.00
_cell.angle_beta   90.00
_cell.angle_gamma   90.00
#
_symmetry.space_group_name_H-M   'P 1'
#
loop_
_entity.id
_entity.type
_entity.pdbx_description
1 polymer ?
#
loop_
_entity_poly.entity_id
_entity_poly.type
_entity_poly.pdbx_seq_one_letter_code
_entity_poly.pdbx_strand_id
1 'polypeptide(L)'
;SYVGTKHAIGVSSGTDVLVLSLRALAIKNEGQEYWNKEDLIITTPFTFTATGDAILRAGATPLFVDIDPDTFNIDPEMKSKRNLKKKVSRQWFIIRYLFIR
;
A
#
# COMPACT_ATOMS: atom_id res chain seq x y z
N SER A 1 -1.32 16.77 -19.96
CA SER A 1 -0.63 15.52 -19.57
C SER A 1 -1.70 14.44 -19.37
N TYR A 2 -1.42 13.17 -19.72
CA TYR A 2 -2.42 12.08 -19.76
C TYR A 2 -3.06 11.76 -18.39
N VAL A 3 -2.28 11.79 -17.31
CA VAL A 3 -2.70 11.38 -15.95
C VAL A 3 -3.05 12.59 -15.05
N GLY A 4 -2.88 13.83 -15.53
CA GLY A 4 -3.25 15.03 -14.76
C GLY A 4 -2.33 15.41 -13.58
N THR A 5 -1.17 14.76 -13.41
CA THR A 5 -0.18 15.09 -12.35
C THR A 5 0.82 16.18 -12.76
N LYS A 6 1.39 16.87 -11.76
CA LYS A 6 2.49 17.85 -11.92
C LYS A 6 3.86 17.20 -12.20
N HIS A 7 4.07 15.99 -11.69
CA HIS A 7 5.35 15.28 -11.78
C HIS A 7 5.13 13.82 -12.17
N ALA A 8 6.05 13.28 -12.97
CA ALA A 8 6.11 11.87 -13.33
C ALA A 8 7.57 11.41 -13.25
N ILE A 9 7.80 10.20 -12.74
CA ILE A 9 9.13 9.60 -12.59
C ILE A 9 9.13 8.27 -13.31
N GLY A 10 10.04 8.10 -14.27
CA GLY A 10 10.26 6.83 -14.95
C GLY A 10 11.06 5.88 -14.06
N VAL A 11 10.69 4.60 -14.04
CA VAL A 11 11.38 3.54 -13.30
C VAL A 11 11.57 2.30 -14.18
N SER A 12 12.40 1.37 -13.75
CA SER A 12 12.72 0.11 -14.46
C SER A 12 11.56 -0.88 -14.52
N SER A 13 10.66 -0.90 -13.53
CA SER A 13 9.56 -1.86 -13.47
C SER A 13 8.39 -1.40 -12.59
N GLY A 14 7.23 -2.05 -12.75
CA GLY A 14 6.06 -1.82 -11.88
C GLY A 14 6.28 -2.28 -10.42
N THR A 15 7.17 -3.21 -10.16
CA THR A 15 7.50 -3.61 -8.78
C THR A 15 8.37 -2.54 -8.12
N ASP A 16 9.34 -1.99 -8.86
CA ASP A 16 10.23 -0.95 -8.33
C ASP A 16 9.46 0.32 -8.01
N VAL A 17 8.45 0.71 -8.82
CA VAL A 17 7.61 1.88 -8.49
C VAL A 17 6.87 1.67 -7.17
N LEU A 18 6.36 0.46 -6.89
CA LEU A 18 5.65 0.18 -5.64
C LEU A 18 6.61 0.27 -4.43
N VAL A 19 7.79 -0.34 -4.52
CA VAL A 19 8.81 -0.27 -3.46
C VAL A 19 9.25 1.17 -3.21
N LEU A 20 9.60 1.90 -4.27
CA LEU A 20 10.04 3.30 -4.17
C LEU A 20 8.95 4.19 -3.59
N SER A 21 7.71 4.00 -4.02
CA SER A 21 6.57 4.78 -3.50
C SER A 21 6.36 4.53 -2.01
N LEU A 22 6.41 3.26 -1.57
CA LEU A 22 6.27 2.92 -0.15
C LEU A 22 7.42 3.46 0.70
N ARG A 23 8.66 3.42 0.22
CA ARG A 23 9.83 3.97 0.94
C ARG A 23 9.79 5.50 0.98
N ALA A 24 9.38 6.16 -0.10
CA ALA A 24 9.17 7.61 -0.10
C ALA A 24 8.11 8.04 0.93
N LEU A 25 7.05 7.24 1.10
CA LEU A 25 6.05 7.45 2.14
C LEU A 25 6.61 7.20 3.55
N ALA A 26 7.46 6.19 3.75
CA ALA A 26 8.14 5.97 5.03
C ALA A 26 8.99 7.19 5.41
N ILE A 27 9.78 7.74 4.48
CA ILE A 27 10.60 8.94 4.71
C ILE A 27 9.70 10.10 5.13
N LYS A 28 8.60 10.30 4.41
CA LYS A 28 7.67 11.40 4.66
C LYS A 28 6.99 11.30 6.03
N ASN A 29 6.60 10.09 6.43
CA ASN A 29 5.71 9.89 7.58
C ASN A 29 6.47 9.54 8.87
N GLU A 30 7.51 8.73 8.76
CA GLU A 30 8.28 8.19 9.89
C GLU A 30 9.69 8.80 9.98
N GLY A 31 10.13 9.55 8.96
CA GLY A 31 11.45 10.20 8.93
C GLY A 31 12.60 9.25 8.61
N GLN A 32 12.31 8.04 8.14
CA GLN A 32 13.30 7.00 7.80
C GLN A 32 12.93 6.26 6.52
N GLU A 33 13.92 5.65 5.86
CA GLU A 33 13.77 5.08 4.51
C GLU A 33 12.88 3.82 4.46
N TYR A 34 12.79 3.10 5.58
CA TYR A 34 12.04 1.85 5.69
C TYR A 34 10.95 1.96 6.74
N TRP A 35 9.85 1.24 6.52
CA TRP A 35 8.84 1.01 7.55
C TRP A 35 9.38 0.08 8.64
N ASN A 36 8.74 0.09 9.81
CA ASN A 36 9.01 -0.90 10.84
C ASN A 36 8.20 -2.17 10.55
N LYS A 37 8.67 -3.31 11.05
CA LYS A 37 7.99 -4.60 10.86
C LYS A 37 6.57 -4.60 11.46
N GLU A 38 6.36 -3.79 12.50
CA GLU A 38 5.08 -3.62 13.18
C GLU A 38 4.09 -2.76 12.38
N ASP A 39 4.56 -2.01 11.37
CA ASP A 39 3.72 -1.20 10.50
C ASP A 39 2.96 -2.10 9.52
N LEU A 40 1.64 -1.93 9.51
CA LEU A 40 0.73 -2.76 8.73
C LEU A 40 0.22 -2.00 7.52
N ILE A 41 0.42 -2.56 6.33
CA ILE A 41 -0.09 -2.02 5.07
C ILE A 41 -1.21 -2.93 4.54
N ILE A 42 -2.37 -2.35 4.27
CA ILE A 42 -3.55 -3.09 3.84
C ILE A 42 -3.45 -3.46 2.36
N THR A 43 -3.68 -4.72 2.07
CA THR A 43 -3.86 -5.24 0.71
C THR A 43 -4.78 -6.47 0.72
N THR A 44 -4.97 -7.12 -0.42
CA THR A 44 -5.72 -8.37 -0.54
C THR A 44 -4.80 -9.49 -1.06
N PRO A 45 -5.03 -10.77 -0.70
CA PRO A 45 -4.36 -11.88 -1.37
C PRO A 45 -4.83 -12.03 -2.83
N PHE A 46 -5.97 -11.43 -3.21
CA PHE A 46 -6.47 -11.39 -4.57
C PHE A 46 -5.86 -10.20 -5.35
N THR A 47 -4.54 -10.23 -5.52
CA THR A 47 -3.79 -9.21 -6.29
C THR A 47 -2.52 -9.82 -6.87
N PHE A 48 -1.82 -9.09 -7.74
CA PHE A 48 -0.53 -9.52 -8.25
C PHE A 48 0.53 -9.54 -7.13
N THR A 49 1.39 -10.57 -7.13
CA THR A 49 2.37 -10.86 -6.06
C THR A 49 3.32 -9.70 -5.78
N ALA A 50 3.63 -8.88 -6.79
CA ALA A 50 4.47 -7.67 -6.63
C ALA A 50 3.94 -6.72 -5.56
N THR A 51 2.63 -6.69 -5.31
CA THR A 51 2.02 -5.84 -4.27
C THR A 51 2.50 -6.25 -2.88
N GLY A 52 2.44 -7.56 -2.58
CA GLY A 52 2.89 -8.09 -1.30
C GLY A 52 4.41 -8.04 -1.16
N ASP A 53 5.13 -8.38 -2.22
CA ASP A 53 6.60 -8.28 -2.28
C ASP A 53 7.08 -6.85 -2.01
N ALA A 54 6.42 -5.86 -2.62
CA ALA A 54 6.78 -4.46 -2.43
C ALA A 54 6.58 -3.99 -0.97
N ILE A 55 5.51 -4.42 -0.30
CA ILE A 55 5.27 -4.12 1.13
C ILE A 55 6.42 -4.68 1.98
N LEU A 56 6.77 -5.95 1.76
CA LEU A 56 7.82 -6.63 2.51
C LEU A 56 9.20 -5.99 2.26
N ARG A 57 9.53 -5.67 1.00
CA ARG A 57 10.77 -5.00 0.62
C ARG A 57 10.88 -3.57 1.14
N ALA A 58 9.75 -2.91 1.40
CA ALA A 58 9.70 -1.60 2.03
C ALA A 58 9.83 -1.66 3.57
N GLY A 59 9.89 -2.85 4.18
CA GLY A 59 10.08 -3.07 5.62
C GLY A 59 8.80 -3.29 6.43
N ALA A 60 7.62 -3.15 5.81
CA ALA A 60 6.33 -3.28 6.46
C ALA A 60 5.77 -4.71 6.38
N THR A 61 4.71 -4.99 7.14
CA THR A 61 3.98 -6.26 7.10
C THR A 61 2.66 -6.11 6.33
N PRO A 62 2.36 -6.97 5.34
CA PRO A 62 1.08 -6.94 4.65
C PRO A 62 -0.04 -7.43 5.57
N LEU A 63 -1.09 -6.61 5.69
CA LEU A 63 -2.34 -6.98 6.33
C LEU A 63 -3.35 -7.33 5.24
N PHE A 64 -3.61 -8.62 5.09
CA PHE A 64 -4.56 -9.14 4.12
C PHE A 64 -6.01 -8.95 4.56
N VAL A 65 -6.79 -8.36 3.66
CA VAL A 65 -8.23 -8.13 3.75
C VAL A 65 -8.91 -8.75 2.53
N ASP A 66 -10.12 -9.26 2.72
CA ASP A 66 -10.87 -9.91 1.66
C ASP A 66 -11.37 -8.92 0.59
N ILE A 67 -11.86 -9.48 -0.51
CA ILE A 67 -12.45 -8.71 -1.61
C ILE A 67 -13.98 -8.71 -1.54
N ASP A 68 -14.56 -7.68 -2.14
CA ASP A 68 -15.93 -7.70 -2.64
C ASP A 68 -15.98 -8.61 -3.89
N PRO A 69 -16.76 -9.71 -3.88
CA PRO A 69 -16.79 -10.67 -4.98
C PRO A 69 -17.41 -10.12 -6.26
N ASP A 70 -18.23 -9.06 -6.18
CA ASP A 70 -18.87 -8.48 -7.36
C ASP A 70 -17.90 -7.55 -8.11
N THR A 71 -16.96 -6.93 -7.39
CA THR A 71 -16.02 -5.95 -7.96
C THR A 71 -14.57 -6.40 -7.97
N PHE A 72 -14.25 -7.50 -7.30
CA PHE A 72 -12.91 -8.04 -7.04
C PHE A 72 -11.93 -7.06 -6.36
N ASN A 73 -12.45 -5.99 -5.76
CA ASN A 73 -11.66 -5.00 -5.05
C ASN A 73 -11.72 -5.28 -3.56
N ILE A 74 -10.76 -4.74 -2.80
CA ILE A 74 -10.78 -4.81 -1.33
C ILE A 74 -12.16 -4.38 -0.81
N ASP A 75 -12.80 -5.25 -0.03
CA ASP A 75 -14.12 -4.99 0.56
C ASP A 75 -14.03 -3.73 1.47
N PRO A 76 -14.75 -2.65 1.16
CA PRO A 76 -14.70 -1.42 1.94
C PRO A 76 -15.27 -1.57 3.36
N GLU A 77 -16.17 -2.53 3.60
CA GLU A 77 -16.84 -2.75 4.88
C GLU A 77 -16.00 -3.57 5.86
N MET A 78 -14.99 -4.31 5.37
CA MET A 78 -14.04 -5.06 6.21
C MET A 78 -13.28 -4.17 7.21
N LYS A 79 -13.19 -2.86 6.96
CA LYS A 79 -12.65 -1.87 7.90
C LYS A 79 -13.34 -1.90 9.27
N SER A 80 -14.63 -2.26 9.31
CA SER A 80 -15.44 -2.27 10.54
C SER A 80 -15.32 -3.57 11.34
N LYS A 81 -15.07 -4.69 10.65
CA LYS A 81 -15.18 -6.04 11.25
C LYS A 81 -13.94 -6.48 12.01
N ARG A 82 -12.76 -5.98 11.62
CA ARG A 82 -11.51 -6.32 12.30
C ARG A 82 -11.19 -5.22 13.32
N ASN A 83 -11.21 -5.55 14.60
CA ASN A 83 -10.72 -4.70 15.70
C ASN A 83 -9.22 -4.38 15.49
N LEU A 84 -8.91 -3.43 14.59
CA LEU A 84 -7.57 -2.94 14.28
C LEU A 84 -7.05 -2.05 15.43
N LYS A 85 -6.91 -2.64 16.61
CA LYS A 85 -6.41 -2.00 17.84
C LYS A 85 -4.89 -1.96 17.92
N LYS A 86 -4.17 -2.63 17.02
CA LYS A 86 -2.71 -2.57 16.95
C LYS A 86 -2.33 -1.40 16.05
N LYS A 87 -1.65 -0.40 16.62
CA LYS A 87 -0.94 0.73 16.02
C LYS A 87 -0.87 0.70 14.48
N VAL A 88 -2.02 0.90 13.82
CA VAL A 88 -2.05 1.18 12.40
C VAL A 88 -1.52 2.60 12.34
N SER A 89 -0.27 2.76 11.87
CA SER A 89 0.34 4.08 11.71
C SER A 89 -0.68 4.97 10.99
N ARG A 90 -0.80 6.21 11.46
CA ARG A 90 -1.96 7.11 11.34
C ARG A 90 -2.33 7.54 9.91
N GLN A 91 -1.91 6.82 8.87
CA GLN A 91 -2.30 7.08 7.49
C GLN A 91 -2.57 5.79 6.72
N TRP A 92 -3.83 5.67 6.30
CA TRP A 92 -4.39 4.58 5.54
C TRP A 92 -3.74 4.50 4.15
N PHE A 93 -2.81 3.58 3.92
CA PHE A 93 -2.31 3.27 2.58
C PHE A 93 -2.98 2.00 2.06
N ILE A 94 -4.06 2.20 1.30
CA ILE A 94 -4.63 1.17 0.45
C ILE A 94 -3.87 1.27 -0.88
N ILE A 95 -3.08 0.25 -1.24
CA ILE A 95 -2.23 0.24 -2.46
C ILE A 95 -3.05 0.31 -3.77
N ARG A 96 -4.38 0.38 -3.72
CA ARG A 96 -5.19 0.69 -4.91
C ARG A 96 -5.26 2.19 -5.26
N TYR A 97 -5.18 3.09 -4.26
CA TYR A 97 -5.46 4.52 -4.46
C TYR A 97 -4.22 5.40 -4.63
N LEU A 98 -3.01 4.83 -4.62
CA LEU A 98 -1.77 5.62 -4.72
C LEU A 98 -1.49 6.13 -6.15
N PHE A 99 -2.27 5.71 -7.16
CA PHE A 99 -2.03 6.06 -8.57
C PHE A 99 -3.24 6.66 -9.31
N ILE A 100 -4.35 6.94 -8.64
CA ILE A 100 -5.50 7.63 -9.25
C ILE A 100 -6.06 8.66 -8.27
N ARG A 101 -5.41 9.83 -8.21
CA ARG A 101 -6.02 11.13 -7.98
C ARG A 101 -5.03 12.25 -8.31
#